data_AF-A0A2H3IGW6-F1
#
_entry.id   AF-A0A2H3IGW6-F1
#
_cell.length_a   1.000
_cell.length_b   1.000
_cell.length_c   1.000
_cell.angle_alpha   90.00
_cell.angle_beta   90.00
_cell.angle_gamma   90.00
#
_symmetry.space_group_name_H-M   'P 1'
#
loop_
_entity.id
_entity.type
_entity.pdbx_description
1 polymer ?
#
loop_
_entity_poly.entity_id
_entity_poly.type
_entity_poly.pdbx_seq_one_letter_code
_entity_poly.pdbx_strand_id
1 'polypeptide(L)'
;MAHQTHNIRWDALTSCLKVYSPDVPIKEKPINLYLRFDNDQDKNISQFVTSFVDNIKEHTACERKKHPATFDIPNKNDLILGDAVTKKITPLVHRWRQSHGWDLSTKSHDKKKPLPSLLPKLCTHGDDKAAAAEEGFGCRCVLPLHERKASAFLRQYCPNDCREFYDKNGAAFYNIEVVKTLILYGEMEPILRGCDLGWDTIYEAALNTYLTLNILYSFPALWDPASSSTSRNRRTDYRSTKLYQMMLRTCTWSGGTSEISKYPHRAFFGIGDHQFRSWPCLDPVFSYRYNDSRSSDEIGFGRVEFPYGVASIAELLNAEKHDTGYLPDVAAVAFVRNVLYSNRLPTELVDDVMDKADYTVKRSLVHPHDPFHGGNAEELRKYLTFCWRVMVDCNMMADALGVRIGWERLICRILQEQISSLGGRKIRVPDIKD
;
A
#
# COMPACT_ATOMS: atom_id res chain seq x y z
N MET A 1 -9.82 3.81 -18.22
CA MET A 1 -9.52 2.61 -19.03
C MET A 1 -8.77 1.64 -18.14
N ALA A 2 -8.90 0.32 -18.35
CA ALA A 2 -7.99 -0.62 -17.71
C ALA A 2 -6.55 -0.31 -18.17
N HIS A 3 -5.56 -0.52 -17.31
CA HIS A 3 -4.15 -0.33 -17.62
C HIS A 3 -3.61 -1.57 -18.35
N GLN A 4 -2.69 -1.37 -19.31
CA GLN A 4 -2.14 -2.43 -20.17
C GLN A 4 -3.20 -3.25 -20.94
N THR A 5 -4.27 -2.60 -21.44
CA THR A 5 -5.39 -3.28 -22.14
C THR A 5 -5.00 -4.18 -23.30
N HIS A 6 -3.91 -3.86 -24.00
CA HIS A 6 -3.45 -4.60 -25.18
C HIS A 6 -2.43 -5.69 -24.85
N ASN A 7 -1.79 -5.62 -23.68
CA ASN A 7 -0.74 -6.57 -23.27
C ASN A 7 -1.25 -7.65 -22.31
N ILE A 8 -2.33 -7.37 -21.58
CA ILE A 8 -2.92 -8.28 -20.60
C ILE A 8 -4.30 -8.73 -21.10
N ARG A 9 -4.55 -10.04 -21.08
CA ARG A 9 -5.80 -10.67 -21.52
C ARG A 9 -6.93 -10.51 -20.50
N TRP A 10 -7.31 -9.27 -20.21
CA TRP A 10 -8.43 -8.94 -19.31
C TRP A 10 -9.76 -9.51 -19.83
N ASP A 11 -9.93 -9.62 -21.14
CA ASP A 11 -11.07 -10.25 -21.81
C ASP A 11 -11.25 -11.71 -21.38
N ALA A 12 -10.14 -12.46 -21.33
CA ALA A 12 -10.15 -13.86 -20.92
C ALA A 12 -10.61 -13.99 -19.46
N LEU A 13 -10.07 -13.20 -18.53
CA LEU A 13 -10.51 -13.22 -17.13
C LEU A 13 -11.98 -12.79 -16.98
N THR A 14 -12.37 -11.69 -17.60
CA THR A 14 -13.71 -11.10 -17.39
C THR A 14 -14.83 -11.95 -17.99
N SER A 15 -14.57 -12.70 -19.05
CA SER A 15 -15.50 -13.70 -19.59
C SER A 15 -15.90 -14.77 -18.58
N CYS A 16 -14.99 -15.10 -17.64
CA CYS A 16 -15.18 -16.10 -16.59
C CYS A 16 -15.99 -15.57 -15.40
N LEU A 17 -16.35 -14.29 -15.39
CA LEU A 17 -16.93 -13.59 -14.25
C LEU A 17 -18.34 -13.09 -14.54
N LYS A 18 -19.14 -12.97 -13.48
CA LYS A 18 -20.44 -12.31 -13.50
C LYS A 18 -20.65 -11.51 -12.22
N VAL A 19 -21.35 -10.39 -12.34
CA VAL A 19 -21.83 -9.63 -11.18
C VAL A 19 -23.00 -10.39 -10.55
N TYR A 20 -23.00 -10.50 -9.23
CA TYR A 20 -24.13 -10.96 -8.45
C TYR A 20 -24.40 -9.99 -7.31
N SER A 21 -25.65 -9.54 -7.21
CA SER A 21 -26.12 -8.57 -6.23
C SER A 21 -27.49 -9.04 -5.72
N PRO A 22 -27.55 -9.79 -4.61
CA PRO A 22 -28.83 -10.22 -4.04
C PRO A 22 -29.58 -9.04 -3.40
N ASP A 23 -30.90 -9.17 -3.24
CA ASP A 23 -31.75 -8.15 -2.60
C ASP A 23 -31.36 -7.90 -1.13
N VAL A 24 -30.99 -8.98 -0.44
CA VAL A 24 -30.48 -8.98 0.92
C VAL A 24 -29.13 -9.69 0.93
N PRO A 25 -28.00 -8.95 0.84
CA PRO A 25 -26.69 -9.55 0.94
C PRO A 25 -26.45 -10.08 2.35
N ILE A 26 -25.84 -11.26 2.41
CA ILE A 26 -25.40 -11.91 3.64
C ILE A 26 -23.95 -12.35 3.46
N LYS A 27 -23.28 -12.74 4.55
CA LYS A 27 -21.86 -13.09 4.54
C LYS A 27 -21.52 -14.22 3.55
N GLU A 28 -22.40 -15.21 3.42
CA GLU A 28 -22.23 -16.36 2.52
C GLU A 28 -22.51 -16.00 1.05
N LYS A 29 -23.29 -14.95 0.82
CA LYS A 29 -23.73 -14.48 -0.49
C LYS A 29 -23.65 -12.95 -0.55
N PRO A 30 -22.45 -12.36 -0.50
CA PRO A 30 -22.28 -10.92 -0.56
C PRO A 30 -22.50 -10.40 -1.98
N ILE A 31 -22.65 -9.09 -2.12
CA ILE A 31 -22.52 -8.42 -3.41
C ILE A 31 -21.08 -8.62 -3.90
N ASN A 32 -20.88 -9.26 -5.05
CA ASN A 32 -19.53 -9.48 -5.59
C ASN A 32 -19.52 -9.89 -7.07
N LEU A 33 -18.30 -10.04 -7.60
CA LEU A 33 -18.05 -10.87 -8.78
C LEU A 33 -17.97 -12.35 -8.42
N TYR A 34 -18.53 -13.19 -9.29
CA TYR A 34 -18.57 -14.64 -9.13
C TYR A 34 -17.99 -15.35 -10.35
N LEU A 35 -17.22 -16.40 -10.11
CA LEU A 35 -16.76 -17.34 -11.14
C LEU A 35 -17.94 -18.10 -11.75
N ARG A 36 -17.94 -18.23 -13.09
CA ARG A 36 -18.98 -18.95 -13.84
C ARG A 36 -18.77 -20.47 -13.82
N PHE A 37 -17.51 -20.92 -13.80
CA PHE A 37 -17.09 -22.31 -13.98
C PHE A 37 -17.68 -22.94 -15.25
N ASP A 38 -17.56 -22.24 -16.37
CA ASP A 38 -17.78 -22.81 -17.70
C ASP A 38 -16.59 -23.69 -18.13
N ASN A 39 -16.76 -24.41 -19.23
CA ASN A 39 -15.79 -25.42 -19.69
C ASN A 39 -14.41 -24.83 -20.03
N ASP A 40 -14.33 -23.56 -20.42
CA ASP A 40 -13.09 -22.88 -20.83
C ASP A 40 -12.45 -22.04 -19.71
N GLN A 41 -13.07 -21.97 -18.52
CA GLN A 41 -12.63 -21.08 -17.44
C GLN A 41 -11.17 -21.28 -17.06
N ASP A 42 -10.74 -22.53 -16.85
CA ASP A 42 -9.36 -22.81 -16.41
C ASP A 42 -8.34 -22.36 -17.47
N LYS A 43 -8.67 -22.55 -18.76
CA LYS A 43 -7.85 -22.10 -19.89
C LYS A 43 -7.79 -20.59 -19.97
N ASN A 44 -8.93 -19.91 -19.84
CA ASN A 44 -9.01 -18.45 -19.90
C ASN A 44 -8.28 -17.78 -18.72
N ILE A 45 -8.41 -18.32 -17.51
CA ILE A 45 -7.67 -17.84 -16.35
C ILE A 45 -6.16 -18.06 -16.54
N SER A 46 -5.76 -19.23 -17.06
CA SER A 46 -4.34 -19.51 -17.34
C SER A 46 -3.77 -18.53 -18.37
N GLN A 47 -4.51 -18.25 -19.46
CA GLN A 47 -4.11 -17.25 -20.47
C GLN A 47 -3.96 -15.85 -19.87
N PHE A 48 -4.90 -15.43 -19.01
CA PHE A 48 -4.80 -14.17 -18.29
C PHE A 48 -3.53 -14.12 -17.43
N VAL A 49 -3.32 -15.12 -16.57
CA VAL A 49 -2.18 -15.19 -15.65
C VAL A 49 -0.86 -15.16 -16.43
N THR A 50 -0.71 -15.98 -17.47
CA THR A 50 0.49 -16.00 -18.31
C THR A 50 0.74 -14.64 -18.96
N SER A 51 -0.27 -14.03 -19.59
CA SER A 51 -0.10 -12.70 -20.22
C SER A 51 0.28 -11.62 -19.20
N PHE A 52 -0.24 -11.70 -17.97
CA PHE A 52 0.08 -10.74 -16.91
C PHE A 52 1.54 -10.87 -16.47
N VAL A 53 2.00 -12.10 -16.23
CA VAL A 53 3.36 -12.39 -15.77
C VAL A 53 4.39 -12.09 -16.86
N ASP A 54 4.11 -12.45 -18.11
CA ASP A 54 4.98 -12.17 -19.24
C ASP A 54 5.15 -10.65 -19.44
N ASN A 55 4.06 -9.89 -19.28
CA ASN A 55 4.14 -8.43 -19.36
C ASN A 55 4.98 -7.80 -18.22
N ILE A 56 4.92 -8.36 -17.00
CA ILE A 56 5.84 -7.95 -15.91
C ILE A 56 7.29 -8.24 -16.31
N LYS A 57 7.59 -9.44 -16.81
CA LYS A 57 8.94 -9.85 -17.20
C LYS A 57 9.49 -8.97 -18.33
N GLU A 58 8.68 -8.68 -19.35
CA GLU A 58 9.07 -7.82 -20.46
C GLU A 58 9.40 -6.40 -19.97
N HIS A 59 8.50 -5.79 -19.20
CA HIS A 59 8.72 -4.46 -18.65
C HIS A 59 9.92 -4.42 -17.68
N THR A 60 10.13 -5.49 -16.91
CA THR A 60 11.30 -5.64 -16.05
C THR A 60 12.59 -5.68 -16.85
N ALA A 61 12.65 -6.46 -17.93
CA ALA A 61 13.80 -6.51 -18.81
C ALA A 61 14.08 -5.16 -19.47
N CYS A 62 13.04 -4.47 -19.94
CA CYS A 62 13.16 -3.12 -20.49
C CYS A 62 13.67 -2.11 -19.46
N GLU A 63 13.19 -2.19 -18.23
CA GLU A 63 13.62 -1.28 -17.17
C GLU A 63 15.05 -1.57 -16.71
N ARG A 64 15.40 -2.85 -16.53
CA ARG A 64 16.74 -3.26 -16.10
C ARG A 64 17.84 -2.78 -17.03
N LYS A 65 17.55 -2.66 -18.34
CA LYS A 65 18.48 -2.12 -19.36
C LYS A 65 18.86 -0.65 -19.15
N LYS A 66 18.09 0.10 -18.34
CA LYS A 66 18.42 1.50 -18.00
C LYS A 66 19.52 1.61 -16.94
N HIS A 67 19.87 0.50 -16.28
CA HIS A 67 20.88 0.43 -15.24
C HIS A 67 22.11 -0.37 -15.71
N PRO A 68 23.31 -0.11 -15.17
CA PRO A 68 24.51 -0.91 -15.44
C PRO A 68 24.27 -2.42 -15.31
N ALA A 69 24.80 -3.24 -16.21
CA ALA A 69 24.60 -4.70 -16.18
C ALA A 69 25.19 -5.34 -14.92
N THR A 70 26.29 -4.80 -14.42
CA THR A 70 26.99 -5.22 -13.21
C THR A 70 27.29 -3.99 -12.36
N PHE A 71 27.27 -4.17 -11.04
CA PHE A 71 27.70 -3.17 -10.07
C PHE A 71 28.93 -3.69 -9.34
N ASP A 72 29.89 -2.82 -9.07
CA ASP A 72 30.99 -3.13 -8.17
C ASP A 72 30.46 -3.28 -6.75
N ILE A 73 31.04 -4.20 -5.98
CA ILE A 73 30.69 -4.39 -4.58
C ILE A 73 31.11 -3.12 -3.82
N PRO A 74 30.16 -2.36 -3.24
CA PRO A 74 30.50 -1.11 -2.56
C PRO A 74 31.35 -1.37 -1.33
N ASN A 75 32.33 -0.51 -1.09
CA ASN A 75 33.03 -0.47 0.19
C ASN A 75 32.02 -0.08 1.29
N LYS A 76 32.21 -0.59 2.51
CA LYS A 76 31.38 -0.29 3.68
C LYS A 76 31.14 1.21 3.89
N ASN A 77 32.13 2.05 3.57
CA ASN A 77 32.04 3.50 3.76
C ASN A 77 31.45 4.26 2.56
N ASP A 78 31.17 3.58 1.45
CA ASP A 78 30.62 4.21 0.25
C ASP A 78 29.22 4.73 0.52
N LEU A 79 28.94 5.93 0.02
CA LEU A 79 27.64 6.55 0.14
C LEU A 79 26.69 5.97 -0.92
N ILE A 80 25.76 5.12 -0.49
CA ILE A 80 24.76 4.49 -1.35
C ILE A 80 23.61 5.45 -1.65
N LEU A 81 23.19 6.23 -0.65
CA LEU A 81 22.13 7.22 -0.82
C LEU A 81 22.72 8.62 -1.03
N GLY A 82 22.70 9.08 -2.27
CA GLY A 82 23.03 10.46 -2.62
C GLY A 82 22.05 11.49 -2.06
N ASP A 83 22.43 12.76 -2.10
CA ASP A 83 21.64 13.87 -1.54
C ASP A 83 20.28 14.06 -2.24
N ALA A 84 20.25 13.90 -3.56
CA ALA A 84 19.02 14.02 -4.34
C ALA A 84 17.98 12.95 -3.94
N VAL A 85 18.41 11.68 -3.92
CA VAL A 85 17.57 10.54 -3.50
C VAL A 85 17.12 10.72 -2.05
N THR A 86 18.04 11.10 -1.16
CA THR A 86 17.72 11.36 0.25
C THR A 86 16.62 12.40 0.39
N LYS A 87 16.74 13.56 -0.26
CA LYS A 87 15.71 14.60 -0.23
C LYS A 87 14.36 14.09 -0.75
N LYS A 88 14.38 13.29 -1.82
CA LYS A 88 13.17 12.73 -2.44
C LYS A 88 12.40 11.81 -1.49
N ILE A 89 13.09 10.93 -0.77
CA ILE A 89 12.45 9.94 0.12
C ILE A 89 12.18 10.45 1.54
N THR A 90 12.88 11.50 1.98
CA THR A 90 12.81 12.05 3.35
C THR A 90 11.38 12.29 3.85
N PRO A 91 10.42 12.81 3.07
CA PRO A 91 9.05 12.99 3.55
C PRO A 91 8.37 11.69 4.00
N LEU A 92 8.52 10.60 3.23
CA LEU A 92 7.95 9.31 3.62
C LEU A 92 8.72 8.70 4.79
N VAL A 93 10.06 8.82 4.79
CA VAL A 93 10.93 8.40 5.91
C VAL A 93 10.52 9.06 7.22
N HIS A 94 10.30 10.37 7.19
CA HIS A 94 9.84 11.11 8.35
C HIS A 94 8.48 10.58 8.85
N ARG A 95 7.52 10.38 7.95
CA ARG A 95 6.17 9.91 8.29
C ARG A 95 6.21 8.55 8.99
N TRP A 96 6.83 7.54 8.38
CA TRP A 96 6.85 6.22 9.00
C TRP A 96 7.69 6.19 10.28
N ARG A 97 8.70 7.04 10.41
CA ARG A 97 9.52 7.10 11.62
C ARG A 97 8.72 7.63 12.82
N GLN A 98 7.84 8.59 12.57
CA GLN A 98 6.90 9.09 13.58
C GLN A 98 5.91 7.99 14.01
N SER A 99 5.35 7.25 13.05
CA SER A 99 4.37 6.18 13.35
C SER A 99 4.95 5.02 14.15
N HIS A 100 6.20 4.63 13.91
CA HIS A 100 6.86 3.54 14.67
C HIS A 100 7.45 4.01 16.01
N GLY A 101 7.42 5.31 16.31
CA GLY A 101 8.08 5.86 17.49
C GLY A 101 9.60 5.59 17.48
N TRP A 102 10.22 5.58 16.29
CA TRP A 102 11.66 5.35 16.10
C TRP A 102 12.49 6.54 16.54
N ASP A 103 12.50 6.74 17.83
CA ASP A 103 13.50 7.49 18.55
C ASP A 103 14.29 6.45 19.34
N LEU A 104 15.20 5.75 18.65
CA LEU A 104 16.09 4.71 19.17
C LEU A 104 17.08 5.23 20.25
N SER A 105 16.79 6.34 20.94
CA SER A 105 17.44 6.60 22.23
C SER A 105 16.84 5.66 23.27
N THR A 106 17.31 4.42 23.25
CA THR A 106 17.30 3.58 24.44
C THR A 106 17.98 4.40 25.55
N LYS A 107 17.26 4.61 26.66
CA LYS A 107 17.73 5.32 27.86
C LYS A 107 17.84 6.86 27.74
N SER A 108 16.71 7.56 27.74
CA SER A 108 16.56 8.72 28.62
C SER A 108 15.09 8.97 28.93
N HIS A 109 14.81 9.47 30.13
CA HIS A 109 13.48 9.86 30.60
C HIS A 109 12.86 11.03 29.80
N ASP A 110 13.46 11.46 28.70
CA ASP A 110 13.01 12.55 27.83
C ASP A 110 12.07 12.05 26.71
N LYS A 111 10.98 11.38 27.09
CA LYS A 111 9.84 11.06 26.20
C LYS A 111 9.06 12.30 25.70
N LYS A 112 9.61 13.51 25.85
CA LYS A 112 8.87 14.78 25.74
C LYS A 112 9.32 15.73 24.65
N LYS A 113 10.38 15.43 23.89
CA LYS A 113 10.74 16.29 22.75
C LYS A 113 10.27 15.65 21.45
N PRO A 114 9.27 16.23 20.75
CA PRO A 114 8.93 15.82 19.40
C PRO A 114 10.19 15.83 18.53
N LEU A 115 10.27 14.91 17.56
CA LEU A 115 11.28 15.02 16.51
C LEU A 115 11.21 16.46 15.97
N PRO A 116 12.31 17.21 15.91
CA PRO A 116 12.26 18.62 15.53
C PRO A 116 11.49 18.76 14.22
N SER A 117 10.47 19.62 14.19
CA SER A 117 9.78 20.02 12.97
C SER A 117 10.82 20.66 12.06
N LEU A 118 11.42 19.88 11.19
CA LEU A 118 12.47 20.35 10.33
C LEU A 118 12.12 19.90 8.93
N LEU A 119 11.80 20.90 8.11
CA LEU A 119 12.12 20.96 6.69
C LEU A 119 13.12 19.87 6.31
N PRO A 120 12.90 19.12 5.22
CA PRO A 120 13.73 17.99 4.80
C PRO A 120 15.19 18.43 4.55
N LYS A 121 15.94 18.57 5.63
CA LYS A 121 17.33 19.01 5.66
C LYS A 121 18.17 17.76 5.76
N LEU A 122 19.14 17.68 4.87
CA LEU A 122 20.14 16.61 4.87
C LEU A 122 20.86 16.57 6.22
N CYS A 123 21.18 15.37 6.69
CA CYS A 123 22.04 15.22 7.86
C CYS A 123 23.45 15.73 7.52
N THR A 124 23.87 16.80 8.20
CA THR A 124 25.23 17.37 8.11
C THR A 124 26.13 16.97 9.28
N HIS A 125 25.64 16.10 10.17
CA HIS A 125 26.42 15.62 11.31
C HIS A 125 27.46 14.60 10.82
N GLY A 126 28.74 14.88 11.09
CA GLY A 126 29.84 13.96 10.81
C GLY A 126 29.81 12.71 11.71
N ASP A 127 30.65 11.74 11.37
CA ASP A 127 30.70 10.42 12.04
C ASP A 127 30.98 10.55 13.56
N ASP A 128 31.67 11.61 14.00
CA ASP A 128 32.04 11.83 15.41
C ASP A 128 30.84 11.98 16.37
N LYS A 129 29.71 12.52 15.90
CA LYS A 129 28.47 12.62 16.70
C LYS A 129 27.60 11.36 16.60
N ALA A 130 27.79 10.56 15.56
CA ALA A 130 27.11 9.28 15.39
C ALA A 130 27.79 8.16 16.19
N ALA A 131 29.12 8.21 16.32
CA ALA A 131 29.94 7.26 17.06
C ALA A 131 29.70 7.26 18.59
N ALA A 132 29.15 8.34 19.14
CA ALA A 132 28.82 8.44 20.57
C ALA A 132 27.55 7.68 20.97
N ALA A 133 26.76 7.19 20.01
CA ALA A 133 25.61 6.32 20.25
C ALA A 133 25.88 4.96 19.61
N GLU A 134 25.59 3.86 20.31
CA GLU A 134 25.93 2.48 19.91
C GLU A 134 25.37 2.06 18.52
N GLU A 135 24.50 2.86 17.88
CA GLU A 135 23.84 2.52 16.61
C GLU A 135 23.69 3.67 15.58
N GLY A 136 24.50 4.73 15.60
CA GLY A 136 24.47 5.74 14.50
C GLY A 136 23.23 6.65 14.44
N PHE A 137 22.24 6.45 15.32
CA PHE A 137 21.03 7.28 15.45
C PHE A 137 21.18 8.49 16.40
N GLY A 138 22.37 8.72 16.97
CA GLY A 138 22.62 9.75 17.99
C GLY A 138 22.32 11.19 17.55
N CYS A 139 22.30 11.46 16.23
CA CYS A 139 21.99 12.80 15.70
C CYS A 139 20.48 13.10 15.55
N ARG A 140 19.60 12.10 15.73
CA ARG A 140 18.13 12.18 15.54
C ARG A 140 17.63 12.65 14.17
N CYS A 141 18.50 12.94 13.18
CA CYS A 141 18.10 13.31 11.81
C CYS A 141 17.21 12.23 11.18
N VAL A 142 16.25 12.64 10.34
CA VAL A 142 15.28 11.75 9.68
C VAL A 142 15.97 10.56 9.02
N LEU A 143 16.99 10.86 8.20
CA LEU A 143 17.91 9.90 7.58
C LEU A 143 19.36 10.29 7.94
N PRO A 144 19.97 9.68 8.97
CA PRO A 144 21.34 9.98 9.37
C PRO A 144 22.36 9.66 8.27
N LEU A 145 23.50 10.34 8.26
CA LEU A 145 24.56 10.11 7.26
C LEU A 145 25.09 8.67 7.29
N HIS A 146 25.25 8.10 8.49
CA HIS A 146 25.68 6.72 8.66
C HIS A 146 24.71 5.72 8.00
N GLU A 147 23.40 5.98 8.09
CA GLU A 147 22.35 5.14 7.52
C GLU A 147 22.22 5.27 5.99
N ARG A 148 23.02 6.15 5.38
CA ARG A 148 23.12 6.31 3.92
C ARG A 148 24.30 5.54 3.32
N LYS A 149 25.20 4.98 4.15
CA LYS A 149 26.40 4.24 3.72
C LYS A 149 26.10 2.77 3.45
N ALA A 150 26.93 2.12 2.65
CA ALA A 150 26.77 0.71 2.30
C ALA A 150 26.75 -0.21 3.54
N SER A 151 27.56 0.08 4.55
CA SER A 151 27.60 -0.66 5.81
C SER A 151 26.23 -0.82 6.47
N ALA A 152 25.35 0.17 6.35
CA ALA A 152 24.02 0.15 6.94
C ALA A 152 23.06 -0.82 6.23
N PHE A 153 23.22 -0.99 4.91
CA PHE A 153 22.44 -1.93 4.08
C PHE A 153 22.98 -3.37 4.15
N LEU A 154 24.23 -3.53 4.60
CA LEU A 154 24.89 -4.84 4.77
C LEU A 154 24.70 -5.44 6.18
N ARG A 155 23.89 -4.82 7.04
CA ARG A 155 23.62 -5.35 8.39
C ARG A 155 22.86 -6.67 8.28
N GLN A 156 23.36 -7.68 8.97
CA GLN A 156 22.73 -9.01 9.00
C GLN A 156 21.65 -9.09 10.08
N TYR A 157 20.61 -9.84 9.79
CA TYR A 157 19.60 -10.21 10.79
C TYR A 157 20.24 -11.06 11.88
N CYS A 158 20.04 -10.66 13.13
CA CYS A 158 20.37 -11.45 14.31
C CYS A 158 19.12 -12.22 14.76
N PRO A 159 19.15 -13.57 14.77
CA PRO A 159 18.06 -14.36 15.33
C PRO A 159 17.79 -14.00 16.79
N ASN A 160 16.52 -13.77 17.12
CA ASN A 160 16.08 -13.44 18.48
C ASN A 160 14.61 -13.75 18.69
N ASP A 161 14.19 -13.66 19.95
CA ASP A 161 12.80 -13.71 20.33
C ASP A 161 12.09 -12.40 19.94
N CYS A 162 10.79 -12.48 19.67
CA CYS A 162 9.99 -11.35 19.19
C CYS A 162 10.00 -10.12 20.12
N ARG A 163 10.32 -10.30 21.41
CA ARG A 163 10.43 -9.22 22.40
C ARG A 163 11.74 -8.43 22.31
N GLU A 164 12.79 -9.02 21.75
CA GLU A 164 14.12 -8.43 21.62
C GLU A 164 14.39 -7.93 20.19
N PHE A 165 13.43 -8.09 19.28
CA PHE A 165 13.61 -7.81 17.86
C PHE A 165 14.13 -6.39 17.61
N TYR A 166 13.53 -5.37 18.23
CA TYR A 166 13.94 -3.99 18.01
C TYR A 166 15.29 -3.66 18.64
N ASP A 167 15.63 -4.29 19.77
CA ASP A 167 16.92 -4.08 20.44
C ASP A 167 18.08 -4.69 19.66
N LYS A 168 17.85 -5.80 18.95
CA LYS A 168 18.89 -6.53 18.23
C LYS A 168 18.92 -6.26 16.72
N ASN A 169 17.78 -5.91 16.13
CA ASN A 169 17.63 -5.70 14.69
C ASN A 169 17.11 -4.31 14.32
N GLY A 170 16.92 -3.38 15.27
CA GLY A 170 16.32 -2.06 15.01
C GLY A 170 17.03 -1.30 13.88
N ALA A 171 18.35 -1.25 13.91
CA ALA A 171 19.15 -0.61 12.87
C ALA A 171 19.05 -1.30 11.50
N ALA A 172 19.06 -2.64 11.46
CA ALA A 172 18.88 -3.38 10.20
C ALA A 172 17.47 -3.19 9.63
N PHE A 173 16.46 -3.24 10.51
CA PHE A 173 15.06 -3.06 10.15
C PHE A 173 14.78 -1.62 9.64
N TYR A 174 15.43 -0.61 10.23
CA TYR A 174 15.43 0.76 9.71
C TYR A 174 15.86 0.82 8.23
N ASN A 175 16.98 0.20 7.88
CA ASN A 175 17.45 0.21 6.49
C ASN A 175 16.57 -0.61 5.55
N ILE A 176 15.94 -1.69 6.02
CA ILE A 176 14.93 -2.41 5.24
C ILE A 176 13.75 -1.49 4.92
N GLU A 177 13.27 -0.70 5.88
CA GLU A 177 12.22 0.28 5.66
C GLU A 177 12.65 1.39 4.66
N VAL A 178 13.93 1.80 4.69
CA VAL A 178 14.50 2.69 3.67
C VAL A 178 14.52 2.03 2.29
N VAL A 179 14.91 0.76 2.17
CA VAL A 179 14.88 0.01 0.90
C VAL A 179 13.46 -0.07 0.35
N LYS A 180 12.47 -0.39 1.20
CA LYS A 180 11.06 -0.38 0.79
C LYS A 180 10.64 0.99 0.26
N THR A 181 11.09 2.06 0.92
CA THR A 181 10.83 3.44 0.48
C THR A 181 11.45 3.70 -0.89
N LEU A 182 12.69 3.27 -1.14
CA LEU A 182 13.35 3.44 -2.44
C LEU A 182 12.57 2.75 -3.57
N ILE A 183 12.08 1.53 -3.35
CA ILE A 183 11.26 0.79 -4.32
C ILE A 183 9.99 1.57 -4.66
N LEU A 184 9.29 2.10 -3.65
CA LEU A 184 8.08 2.91 -3.88
C LEU A 184 8.37 4.19 -4.69
N TYR A 185 9.58 4.73 -4.62
CA TYR A 185 9.99 5.93 -5.36
C TYR A 185 10.66 5.62 -6.70
N GLY A 186 10.78 4.34 -7.08
CA GLY A 186 11.43 3.86 -8.29
C GLY A 186 12.95 4.05 -8.31
N GLU A 187 13.56 4.24 -7.14
CA GLU A 187 15.00 4.47 -6.98
C GLU A 187 15.74 3.13 -6.92
N MET A 188 15.88 2.48 -8.08
CA MET A 188 16.43 1.12 -8.18
C MET A 188 17.95 1.05 -8.11
N GLU A 189 18.66 2.10 -8.53
CA GLU A 189 20.13 2.07 -8.58
C GLU A 189 20.79 1.84 -7.21
N PRO A 190 20.38 2.51 -6.11
CA PRO A 190 20.93 2.22 -4.79
C PRO A 190 20.64 0.78 -4.32
N ILE A 191 19.50 0.22 -4.71
CA ILE A 191 19.07 -1.13 -4.32
C ILE A 191 19.93 -2.18 -5.03
N LEU A 192 20.12 -2.02 -6.34
CA LEU A 192 20.90 -2.94 -7.17
C LEU A 192 22.40 -2.98 -6.80
N ARG A 193 22.88 -2.02 -6.00
CA ARG A 193 24.27 -1.95 -5.55
C ARG A 193 24.57 -2.76 -4.29
N GLY A 194 23.58 -3.18 -3.48
CA GLY A 194 23.90 -3.93 -2.26
C GLY A 194 22.79 -4.09 -1.22
N CYS A 195 21.54 -4.32 -1.63
CA CYS A 195 20.42 -4.54 -0.71
C CYS A 195 19.80 -5.94 -0.87
N ASP A 196 19.83 -6.77 0.18
CA ASP A 196 19.43 -8.19 0.07
C ASP A 196 18.15 -8.59 0.84
N LEU A 197 17.42 -7.69 1.55
CA LEU A 197 16.42 -8.13 2.55
C LEU A 197 15.06 -7.39 2.56
N GLY A 198 13.98 -8.16 2.83
CA GLY A 198 12.74 -7.72 3.50
C GLY A 198 11.68 -6.97 2.69
N TRP A 199 11.66 -7.06 1.35
CA TRP A 199 10.82 -6.24 0.46
C TRP A 199 9.57 -6.94 -0.11
N ASP A 200 9.35 -8.20 0.23
CA ASP A 200 8.26 -9.07 -0.27
C ASP A 200 6.85 -8.51 -0.07
N THR A 201 6.64 -7.76 1.01
CA THR A 201 5.33 -7.15 1.34
C THR A 201 4.91 -5.95 0.46
N ILE A 202 5.81 -5.40 -0.36
CA ILE A 202 5.54 -4.18 -1.13
C ILE A 202 4.64 -4.50 -2.33
N TYR A 203 4.99 -5.51 -3.12
CA TYR A 203 4.25 -5.83 -4.33
C TYR A 203 2.86 -6.39 -4.04
N GLU A 204 2.62 -7.00 -2.87
CA GLU A 204 1.32 -7.62 -2.58
C GLU A 204 0.18 -6.60 -2.57
N ALA A 205 0.40 -5.44 -1.92
CA ALA A 205 -0.60 -4.39 -1.85
C ALA A 205 -0.83 -3.74 -3.23
N ALA A 206 0.25 -3.52 -4.00
CA ALA A 206 0.20 -3.00 -5.36
C ALA A 206 -0.50 -3.95 -6.34
N LEU A 207 -0.17 -5.24 -6.31
CA LEU A 207 -0.80 -6.28 -7.14
C LEU A 207 -2.30 -6.38 -6.84
N ASN A 208 -2.66 -6.42 -5.56
CA ASN A 208 -4.05 -6.54 -5.11
C ASN A 208 -4.90 -5.35 -5.60
N THR A 209 -4.45 -4.12 -5.35
CA THR A 209 -5.13 -2.89 -5.82
C THR A 209 -5.21 -2.84 -7.33
N TYR A 210 -4.11 -3.14 -8.02
CA TYR A 210 -4.05 -3.13 -9.48
C TYR A 210 -5.03 -4.12 -10.10
N LEU A 211 -5.03 -5.38 -9.67
CA LEU A 211 -5.97 -6.39 -10.14
C LEU A 211 -7.41 -5.97 -9.88
N THR A 212 -7.73 -5.60 -8.64
CA THR A 212 -9.09 -5.23 -8.24
C THR A 212 -9.66 -4.10 -9.09
N LEU A 213 -8.93 -2.99 -9.22
CA LEU A 213 -9.41 -1.82 -9.95
C LEU A 213 -9.55 -2.11 -11.44
N ASN A 214 -8.62 -2.85 -12.06
CA ASN A 214 -8.74 -3.22 -13.48
C ASN A 214 -9.87 -4.21 -13.76
N ILE A 215 -10.08 -5.18 -12.87
CA ILE A 215 -11.20 -6.12 -12.94
C ILE A 215 -12.52 -5.35 -12.86
N LEU A 216 -12.70 -4.51 -11.84
CA LEU A 216 -13.95 -3.75 -11.64
C LEU A 216 -14.19 -2.74 -12.78
N TYR A 217 -13.13 -2.12 -13.31
CA TYR A 217 -13.24 -1.22 -14.46
C TYR A 217 -13.85 -1.93 -15.68
N SER A 218 -13.59 -3.22 -15.84
CA SER A 218 -14.11 -4.04 -16.93
C SER A 218 -15.62 -4.34 -16.83
N PHE A 219 -16.29 -3.89 -15.75
CA PHE A 219 -17.75 -3.98 -15.58
C PHE A 219 -18.38 -2.57 -15.46
N PRO A 220 -18.58 -1.84 -16.58
CA PRO A 220 -19.14 -0.48 -16.58
C PRO A 220 -20.48 -0.36 -15.84
N ALA A 221 -21.31 -1.41 -15.87
CA ALA A 221 -22.59 -1.42 -15.14
C ALA A 221 -22.46 -1.17 -13.62
N LEU A 222 -21.27 -1.36 -13.04
CA LEU A 222 -21.01 -1.14 -11.61
C LEU A 222 -20.60 0.29 -11.25
N TRP A 223 -20.16 1.10 -12.20
CA TRP A 223 -19.53 2.39 -11.93
C TRP A 223 -19.89 3.51 -12.90
N ASP A 224 -20.40 3.18 -14.09
CA ASP A 224 -20.86 4.15 -15.07
C ASP A 224 -22.38 4.38 -14.96
N PRO A 225 -22.80 5.60 -14.57
CA PRO A 225 -24.22 5.97 -14.53
C PRO A 225 -24.94 5.88 -15.88
N ALA A 226 -24.22 5.97 -17.00
CA ALA A 226 -24.80 5.88 -18.34
C ALA A 226 -25.03 4.42 -18.78
N SER A 227 -24.16 3.51 -18.34
CA SER A 227 -24.28 2.06 -18.58
C SER A 227 -25.41 1.39 -17.78
N SER A 228 -26.01 2.08 -16.81
CA SER A 228 -27.11 1.55 -15.98
C SER A 228 -28.48 1.94 -16.58
N SER A 229 -28.78 1.35 -17.74
CA SER A 229 -30.09 1.44 -18.39
C SER A 229 -31.04 0.37 -17.84
N THR A 230 -31.78 0.66 -16.76
CA THR A 230 -33.16 0.18 -16.50
C THR A 230 -33.63 0.63 -15.12
N SER A 231 -34.84 1.19 -15.08
CA SER A 231 -35.43 1.97 -14.00
C SER A 231 -36.05 1.15 -12.85
N ARG A 232 -35.54 -0.04 -12.48
CA ARG A 232 -36.21 -0.85 -11.42
C ARG A 232 -35.35 -1.63 -10.43
N ASN A 233 -34.04 -1.79 -10.61
CA ASN A 233 -33.20 -2.48 -9.61
C ASN A 233 -32.08 -1.55 -9.14
N ARG A 234 -31.89 -1.45 -7.82
CA ARG A 234 -30.80 -0.67 -7.18
C ARG A 234 -29.52 -0.80 -8.00
N ARG A 235 -28.96 0.34 -8.46
CA ARG A 235 -27.65 0.36 -9.11
C ARG A 235 -26.65 -0.26 -8.14
N THR A 236 -26.14 -1.44 -8.49
CA THR A 236 -25.09 -2.10 -7.71
C THR A 236 -23.80 -1.31 -7.91
N ASP A 237 -23.38 -0.62 -6.86
CA ASP A 237 -22.14 0.14 -6.84
C ASP A 237 -20.93 -0.81 -6.64
N TYR A 238 -19.88 -0.67 -7.46
CA TYR A 238 -18.65 -1.45 -7.31
C TYR A 238 -18.05 -1.37 -5.89
N ARG A 239 -18.23 -0.24 -5.19
CA ARG A 239 -17.70 -0.01 -3.83
C ARG A 239 -18.41 -0.86 -2.78
N SER A 240 -19.59 -1.38 -3.11
CA SER A 240 -20.33 -2.32 -2.27
C SER A 240 -19.93 -3.77 -2.53
N THR A 241 -18.99 -4.05 -3.44
CA THR A 241 -18.54 -5.43 -3.70
C THR A 241 -17.57 -5.91 -2.63
N LYS A 242 -17.64 -7.19 -2.25
CA LYS A 242 -16.65 -7.85 -1.38
C LYS A 242 -15.22 -7.61 -1.90
N LEU A 243 -15.02 -7.77 -3.20
CA LEU A 243 -13.75 -7.55 -3.89
C LEU A 243 -13.15 -6.16 -3.56
N TYR A 244 -13.92 -5.08 -3.78
CA TYR A 244 -13.44 -3.72 -3.50
C TYR A 244 -13.18 -3.47 -2.02
N GLN A 245 -14.13 -3.84 -1.15
CA GLN A 245 -14.03 -3.55 0.28
C GLN A 245 -12.86 -4.28 0.95
N MET A 246 -12.66 -5.55 0.58
CA MET A 246 -11.54 -6.34 1.09
C MET A 246 -10.20 -5.81 0.59
N MET A 247 -10.10 -5.44 -0.69
CA MET A 247 -8.91 -4.80 -1.25
C MET A 247 -8.60 -3.50 -0.51
N LEU A 248 -9.58 -2.61 -0.37
CA LEU A 248 -9.41 -1.29 0.25
C LEU A 248 -8.86 -1.43 1.66
N ARG A 249 -9.48 -2.26 2.49
CA ARG A 249 -9.06 -2.47 3.87
C ARG A 249 -7.66 -3.08 3.94
N THR A 250 -7.38 -4.15 3.20
CA THR A 250 -6.08 -4.85 3.25
C THR A 250 -4.91 -3.99 2.75
N CYS A 251 -5.13 -3.12 1.75
CA CYS A 251 -4.06 -2.26 1.23
C CYS A 251 -3.86 -0.97 2.04
N THR A 252 -4.78 -0.62 2.96
CA THR A 252 -4.72 0.63 3.74
C THR A 252 -4.66 0.44 5.26
N TRP A 253 -4.80 -0.78 5.77
CA TRP A 253 -4.75 -1.07 7.21
C TRP A 253 -3.45 -0.64 7.90
N SER A 254 -3.48 -0.57 9.23
CA SER A 254 -2.36 -0.17 10.10
C SER A 254 -2.16 -1.15 11.26
N GLY A 255 -1.11 -0.99 12.07
CA GLY A 255 -0.75 -1.91 13.15
C GLY A 255 -0.03 -3.16 12.65
N GLY A 256 0.63 -3.08 11.50
CA GLY A 256 1.60 -4.10 11.04
C GLY A 256 3.02 -3.70 11.45
N THR A 257 3.96 -4.66 11.43
CA THR A 257 5.38 -4.38 11.71
C THR A 257 5.99 -3.39 10.71
N SER A 258 5.52 -3.41 9.46
CA SER A 258 5.90 -2.46 8.41
C SER A 258 4.64 -1.98 7.70
N GLU A 259 4.54 -0.66 7.53
CA GLU A 259 3.40 -0.02 6.88
C GLU A 259 3.78 0.73 5.60
N ILE A 260 5.04 0.64 5.17
CA ILE A 260 5.58 1.50 4.11
C ILE A 260 4.79 1.37 2.82
N SER A 261 4.46 0.13 2.44
CA SER A 261 3.65 -0.13 1.25
C SER A 261 2.23 0.45 1.35
N LYS A 262 1.71 0.71 2.56
CA LYS A 262 0.33 1.16 2.79
C LYS A 262 0.15 2.67 2.58
N TYR A 263 1.18 3.48 2.80
CA TYR A 263 1.05 4.94 2.71
C TYR A 263 0.61 5.46 1.34
N PRO A 264 1.16 4.99 0.20
CA PRO A 264 0.68 5.42 -1.12
C PRO A 264 -0.78 5.03 -1.35
N HIS A 265 -1.20 3.84 -0.89
CA HIS A 265 -2.59 3.41 -1.01
C HIS A 265 -3.54 4.24 -0.14
N ARG A 266 -3.16 4.52 1.12
CA ARG A 266 -3.90 5.43 2.01
C ARG A 266 -4.06 6.82 1.41
N ALA A 267 -2.98 7.39 0.90
CA ALA A 267 -2.99 8.69 0.24
C ALA A 267 -3.84 8.69 -1.03
N PHE A 268 -3.85 7.61 -1.81
CA PHE A 268 -4.73 7.52 -2.97
C PHE A 268 -6.20 7.48 -2.55
N PHE A 269 -6.59 6.50 -1.73
CA PHE A 269 -8.00 6.28 -1.35
C PHE A 269 -8.56 7.29 -0.34
N GLY A 270 -7.69 8.15 0.23
CA GLY A 270 -8.06 9.07 1.30
C GLY A 270 -8.44 8.33 2.59
N ILE A 271 -7.66 7.31 2.95
CA ILE A 271 -7.84 6.55 4.18
C ILE A 271 -6.84 7.05 5.22
N GLY A 272 -7.32 7.42 6.39
CA GLY A 272 -6.47 7.97 7.44
C GLY A 272 -5.61 6.91 8.12
N ASP A 273 -4.54 7.35 8.77
CA ASP A 273 -3.73 6.46 9.60
C ASP A 273 -4.61 5.95 10.76
N HIS A 274 -4.59 4.63 10.98
CA HIS A 274 -5.44 3.96 11.98
C HIS A 274 -6.95 3.90 11.69
N GLN A 275 -7.40 4.33 10.51
CA GLN A 275 -8.80 4.14 10.11
C GLN A 275 -9.18 2.66 10.02
N PHE A 276 -8.28 1.83 9.47
CA PHE A 276 -8.39 0.38 9.51
C PHE A 276 -7.20 -0.21 10.25
N ARG A 277 -7.44 -1.18 11.13
CA ARG A 277 -6.38 -1.91 11.82
C ARG A 277 -6.15 -3.29 11.20
N SER A 278 -4.95 -3.84 11.38
CA SER A 278 -4.59 -5.18 10.91
C SER A 278 -5.54 -6.21 11.51
N TRP A 279 -5.78 -6.05 12.81
CA TRP A 279 -6.81 -6.72 13.58
C TRP A 279 -8.03 -5.80 13.73
N PRO A 280 -9.18 -6.12 13.10
CA PRO A 280 -10.34 -5.26 13.13
C PRO A 280 -10.79 -4.96 14.56
N CYS A 281 -10.88 -3.67 14.90
CA CYS A 281 -11.54 -3.22 16.13
C CYS A 281 -12.90 -2.65 15.75
N LEU A 282 -13.87 -3.55 15.52
CA LEU A 282 -15.18 -3.18 15.00
C LEU A 282 -15.92 -2.28 15.99
N ASP A 283 -16.56 -1.24 15.46
CA ASP A 283 -17.54 -0.46 16.19
C ASP A 283 -18.68 -1.38 16.67
N PRO A 284 -19.14 -1.27 17.94
CA PRO A 284 -20.18 -2.14 18.47
C PRO A 284 -21.48 -2.14 17.66
N VAL A 285 -21.88 -0.98 17.10
CA VAL A 285 -23.09 -0.86 16.27
C VAL A 285 -22.90 -1.56 14.95
N PHE A 286 -21.72 -1.41 14.33
CA PHE A 286 -21.37 -2.14 13.11
C PHE A 286 -21.36 -3.65 13.37
N SER A 287 -20.71 -4.09 14.45
CA SER A 287 -20.64 -5.51 14.82
C SER A 287 -22.03 -6.10 15.06
N TYR A 288 -22.89 -5.43 15.83
CA TYR A 288 -24.26 -5.89 16.07
C TYR A 288 -25.10 -6.02 14.79
N ARG A 289 -24.88 -5.13 13.82
CA ARG A 289 -25.65 -5.11 12.57
C ARG A 289 -25.27 -6.25 11.62
N TYR A 290 -23.99 -6.64 11.59
CA TYR A 290 -23.47 -7.52 10.54
C TYR A 290 -22.84 -8.82 11.03
N ASN A 291 -22.52 -8.93 12.31
CA ASN A 291 -22.04 -10.15 12.93
C ASN A 291 -23.16 -10.74 13.80
N ASP A 292 -23.37 -12.05 13.71
CA ASP A 292 -24.36 -12.73 14.55
C ASP A 292 -23.92 -12.62 16.02
N SER A 293 -24.76 -12.00 16.85
CA SER A 293 -24.49 -11.67 18.26
C SER A 293 -24.53 -12.89 19.20
N ARG A 294 -24.38 -14.12 18.69
CA ARG A 294 -24.69 -15.37 19.40
C ARG A 294 -23.53 -16.03 20.15
N SER A 295 -22.35 -15.43 20.22
CA SER A 295 -21.29 -15.94 21.10
C SER A 295 -20.45 -14.82 21.72
N SER A 296 -21.05 -13.98 22.57
CA SER A 296 -20.28 -13.04 23.40
C SER A 296 -19.39 -13.74 24.43
N ASP A 297 -19.73 -14.99 24.80
CA ASP A 297 -19.14 -15.64 25.98
C ASP A 297 -17.96 -16.57 25.65
N GLU A 298 -17.66 -16.78 24.36
CA GLU A 298 -16.52 -17.59 23.88
C GLU A 298 -15.76 -16.91 22.73
N ILE A 299 -15.60 -15.58 22.73
CA ILE A 299 -14.64 -14.94 21.82
C ILE A 299 -13.23 -15.16 22.38
N GLY A 300 -12.75 -16.40 22.26
CA GLY A 300 -11.32 -16.65 22.21
C GLY A 300 -10.68 -15.78 21.13
N PHE A 301 -9.35 -15.66 21.13
CA PHE A 301 -8.53 -14.90 20.17
C PHE A 301 -8.66 -15.41 18.70
N GLY A 302 -9.87 -15.55 18.18
CA GLY A 302 -10.24 -16.18 16.92
C GLY A 302 -11.02 -15.22 16.03
N ARG A 303 -10.43 -14.95 14.85
CA ARG A 303 -10.97 -14.35 13.62
C ARG A 303 -12.43 -13.86 13.67
N VAL A 304 -12.63 -12.59 14.06
CA VAL A 304 -13.82 -11.85 13.59
C VAL A 304 -13.66 -11.66 12.08
N GLU A 305 -14.39 -12.45 11.29
CA GLU A 305 -14.41 -12.30 9.83
C GLU A 305 -15.23 -11.07 9.44
N PHE A 306 -14.58 -10.13 8.77
CA PHE A 306 -15.20 -8.89 8.35
C PHE A 306 -16.28 -9.14 7.26
N PRO A 307 -17.50 -8.57 7.35
CA PRO A 307 -18.63 -8.83 6.47
C PRO A 307 -18.54 -8.05 5.13
N TYR A 308 -17.46 -8.25 4.39
CA TYR A 308 -17.23 -7.58 3.11
C TYR A 308 -18.33 -7.88 2.09
N GLY A 309 -18.79 -6.84 1.39
CA GLY A 309 -19.83 -6.93 0.37
C GLY A 309 -21.26 -7.04 0.91
N VAL A 310 -21.43 -6.85 2.22
CA VAL A 310 -22.74 -6.77 2.89
C VAL A 310 -23.06 -5.33 3.29
N ALA A 311 -22.09 -4.64 3.91
CA ALA A 311 -22.22 -3.24 4.30
C ALA A 311 -22.09 -2.29 3.10
N SER A 312 -22.72 -1.12 3.18
CA SER A 312 -22.42 -0.03 2.23
C SER A 312 -21.00 0.49 2.43
N ILE A 313 -20.45 1.21 1.43
CA ILE A 313 -19.12 1.82 1.56
C ILE A 313 -19.04 2.81 2.73
N ALA A 314 -20.10 3.56 3.01
CA ALA A 314 -20.15 4.50 4.12
C ALA A 314 -20.09 3.79 5.49
N GLU A 315 -20.80 2.67 5.62
CA GLU A 315 -20.77 1.85 6.84
C GLU A 315 -19.42 1.16 7.01
N LEU A 316 -18.80 0.69 5.92
CA LEU A 316 -17.45 0.13 5.94
C LEU A 316 -16.43 1.15 6.46
N LEU A 317 -16.46 2.38 5.93
CA LEU A 317 -15.49 3.41 6.30
C LEU A 317 -15.58 3.82 7.77
N ASN A 318 -16.75 3.64 8.39
CA ASN A 318 -17.01 3.89 9.82
C ASN A 318 -17.08 2.60 10.65
N ALA A 319 -16.67 1.46 10.10
CA ALA A 319 -16.83 0.16 10.74
C ALA A 319 -15.88 -0.08 11.90
N GLU A 320 -14.78 0.67 11.97
CA GLU A 320 -13.78 0.59 13.04
C GLU A 320 -13.67 1.94 13.73
N LYS A 321 -13.42 1.95 15.04
CA LYS A 321 -13.23 3.19 15.78
C LYS A 321 -11.93 3.87 15.32
N HIS A 322 -12.06 5.10 14.83
CA HIS A 322 -10.93 5.92 14.38
C HIS A 322 -11.13 7.39 14.71
N ASP A 323 -10.02 8.11 14.95
CA ASP A 323 -10.00 9.56 15.17
C ASP A 323 -9.52 10.32 13.92
N THR A 324 -9.57 9.67 12.76
CA THR A 324 -9.13 10.26 11.50
C THR A 324 -10.11 11.37 11.09
N GLY A 325 -9.66 12.62 11.25
CA GLY A 325 -10.38 13.80 10.81
C GLY A 325 -10.37 13.97 9.29
N TYR A 326 -10.75 15.16 8.82
CA TYR A 326 -10.75 15.50 7.40
C TYR A 326 -9.34 15.40 6.79
N LEU A 327 -9.24 14.71 5.64
CA LEU A 327 -8.00 14.60 4.86
C LEU A 327 -8.06 15.56 3.67
N PRO A 328 -7.27 16.64 3.66
CA PRO A 328 -7.32 17.63 2.59
C PRO A 328 -6.69 17.11 1.29
N ASP A 329 -7.28 17.50 0.16
CA ASP A 329 -6.70 17.36 -1.17
C ASP A 329 -5.92 18.64 -1.56
N VAL A 330 -5.38 18.68 -2.77
CA VAL A 330 -4.64 19.83 -3.30
C VAL A 330 -5.48 21.11 -3.29
N ALA A 331 -6.77 21.02 -3.64
CA ALA A 331 -7.67 22.16 -3.69
C ALA A 331 -7.99 22.71 -2.30
N ALA A 332 -8.22 21.83 -1.32
CA ALA A 332 -8.45 22.22 0.07
C ALA A 332 -7.23 22.92 0.68
N VAL A 333 -6.01 22.40 0.45
CA VAL A 333 -4.76 23.04 0.92
C VAL A 333 -4.60 24.43 0.29
N ALA A 334 -4.79 24.54 -1.02
CA ALA A 334 -4.72 25.83 -1.72
C ALA A 334 -5.78 26.82 -1.23
N PHE A 335 -7.00 26.34 -0.97
CA PHE A 335 -8.10 27.15 -0.45
C PHE A 335 -7.76 27.70 0.94
N VAL A 336 -7.33 26.85 1.88
CA VAL A 336 -6.96 27.31 3.23
C VAL A 336 -5.82 28.30 3.18
N ARG A 337 -4.80 28.05 2.35
CA ARG A 337 -3.70 28.99 2.13
C ARG A 337 -4.20 30.35 1.64
N ASN A 338 -5.10 30.38 0.66
CA ASN A 338 -5.71 31.60 0.14
C ASN A 338 -6.56 32.33 1.18
N VAL A 339 -7.28 31.59 2.04
CA VAL A 339 -8.01 32.18 3.17
C VAL A 339 -7.04 32.86 4.14
N LEU A 340 -5.92 32.22 4.48
CA LEU A 340 -4.91 32.81 5.37
C LEU A 340 -4.28 34.08 4.76
N TYR A 341 -3.94 34.06 3.47
CA TYR A 341 -3.48 35.25 2.75
C TYR A 341 -4.52 36.37 2.74
N SER A 342 -5.80 36.04 2.50
CA SER A 342 -6.89 37.01 2.49
C SER A 342 -7.11 37.66 3.86
N ASN A 343 -6.71 36.96 4.93
CA ASN A 343 -6.68 37.47 6.30
C ASN A 343 -5.40 38.25 6.65
N ARG A 344 -4.62 38.67 5.64
CA ARG A 344 -3.42 39.52 5.76
C ARG A 344 -2.26 38.88 6.54
N LEU A 345 -2.18 37.56 6.60
CA LEU A 345 -0.99 36.86 7.11
C LEU A 345 0.14 36.95 6.07
N PRO A 346 1.36 37.37 6.47
CA PRO A 346 2.56 37.25 5.64
C PRO A 346 2.84 35.80 5.25
N THR A 347 3.52 35.60 4.11
CA THR A 347 3.84 34.26 3.59
C THR A 347 4.54 33.38 4.60
N GLU A 348 5.49 33.90 5.37
CA GLU A 348 6.21 33.08 6.36
C GLU A 348 5.28 32.58 7.48
N LEU A 349 4.29 33.38 7.89
CA LEU A 349 3.33 32.97 8.92
C LEU A 349 2.28 32.01 8.35
N VAL A 350 1.90 32.16 7.09
CA VAL A 350 1.01 31.19 6.43
C VAL A 350 1.68 29.83 6.35
N ASP A 351 2.94 29.77 5.90
CA ASP A 351 3.68 28.52 5.83
C ASP A 351 3.89 27.91 7.22
N ASP A 352 4.27 28.71 8.23
CA ASP A 352 4.42 28.25 9.62
C ASP A 352 3.10 27.71 10.22
N VAL A 353 1.97 28.36 9.95
CA VAL A 353 0.64 27.88 10.41
C VAL A 353 0.25 26.59 9.71
N MET A 354 0.39 26.53 8.39
CA MET A 354 0.07 25.34 7.60
C MET A 354 0.93 24.15 8.03
N ASP A 355 2.22 24.37 8.28
CA ASP A 355 3.16 23.36 8.76
C ASP A 355 2.85 22.92 10.19
N LYS A 356 2.59 23.85 11.12
CA LYS A 356 2.23 23.52 12.52
C LYS A 356 0.92 22.76 12.62
N ALA A 357 -0.03 23.04 11.75
CA ALA A 357 -1.30 22.33 11.67
C ALA A 357 -1.19 20.99 10.92
N ASP A 358 -0.03 20.68 10.32
CA ASP A 358 0.15 19.59 9.37
C ASP A 358 -0.98 19.57 8.31
N TYR A 359 -1.33 20.76 7.80
CA TYR A 359 -2.35 20.94 6.78
C TYR A 359 -1.75 20.77 5.39
N THR A 360 -1.15 19.61 5.17
CA THR A 360 -0.53 19.17 3.92
C THR A 360 -1.50 18.31 3.13
N VAL A 361 -1.23 18.07 1.83
CA VAL A 361 -2.08 17.20 1.01
C VAL A 361 -2.02 15.77 1.54
N LYS A 362 -3.16 15.24 2.03
CA LYS A 362 -3.26 13.89 2.63
C LYS A 362 -4.04 12.90 1.77
N ARG A 363 -4.78 13.38 0.75
CA ARG A 363 -5.46 12.53 -0.23
C ARG A 363 -5.23 12.98 -1.67
N SER A 364 -5.25 12.03 -2.60
CA SER A 364 -5.05 12.26 -4.03
C SER A 364 -6.36 12.40 -4.79
N LEU A 365 -7.36 11.58 -4.46
CA LEU A 365 -8.68 11.64 -5.10
C LEU A 365 -9.40 12.94 -4.72
N VAL A 366 -9.89 13.66 -5.73
CA VAL A 366 -10.71 14.88 -5.59
C VAL A 366 -12.09 14.50 -5.05
N HIS A 367 -12.72 13.49 -5.65
CA HIS A 367 -13.96 12.90 -5.12
C HIS A 367 -13.59 11.77 -4.15
N PRO A 368 -13.80 11.94 -2.84
CA PRO A 368 -13.33 10.98 -1.84
C PRO A 368 -13.91 9.57 -2.08
N HIS A 369 -13.07 8.56 -1.88
CA HIS A 369 -13.48 7.14 -1.90
C HIS A 369 -14.13 6.65 -3.20
N ASP A 370 -14.03 7.40 -4.30
CA ASP A 370 -14.59 7.04 -5.61
C ASP A 370 -13.54 7.08 -6.74
N PRO A 371 -12.64 6.08 -6.83
CA PRO A 371 -11.64 6.01 -7.89
C PRO A 371 -12.19 6.14 -9.32
N PHE A 372 -13.40 5.66 -9.60
CA PHE A 372 -13.98 5.67 -10.95
C PHE A 372 -14.80 6.92 -11.28
N HIS A 373 -14.92 7.88 -10.36
CA HIS A 373 -15.51 9.17 -10.67
C HIS A 373 -14.75 9.85 -11.81
N GLY A 374 -15.46 10.48 -12.76
CA GLY A 374 -14.84 11.12 -13.93
C GLY A 374 -13.77 12.16 -13.57
N GLY A 375 -14.00 12.95 -12.51
CA GLY A 375 -13.03 13.91 -11.96
C GLY A 375 -11.76 13.29 -11.35
N ASN A 376 -11.72 11.98 -11.13
CA ASN A 376 -10.57 11.25 -10.58
C ASN A 376 -9.81 10.44 -11.64
N ALA A 377 -10.22 10.48 -12.92
CA ALA A 377 -9.68 9.60 -13.96
C ALA A 377 -8.16 9.74 -14.15
N GLU A 378 -7.63 10.96 -14.05
CA GLU A 378 -6.19 11.21 -14.18
C GLU A 378 -5.41 10.62 -12.99
N GLU A 379 -5.89 10.85 -11.77
CA GLU A 379 -5.27 10.33 -10.55
C GLU A 379 -5.32 8.81 -10.49
N LEU A 380 -6.44 8.20 -10.90
CA LEU A 380 -6.55 6.75 -11.05
C LEU A 380 -5.50 6.21 -12.04
N ARG A 381 -5.31 6.87 -13.19
CA ARG A 381 -4.29 6.45 -14.17
C ARG A 381 -2.89 6.53 -13.58
N LYS A 382 -2.53 7.64 -12.92
CA LYS A 382 -1.24 7.80 -12.22
C LYS A 382 -1.02 6.69 -11.20
N TYR A 383 -2.06 6.39 -10.41
CA TYR A 383 -2.02 5.36 -9.38
C TYR A 383 -1.85 3.94 -9.94
N LEU A 384 -2.59 3.57 -11.00
CA LEU A 384 -2.41 2.27 -11.65
C LEU A 384 -1.02 2.12 -12.27
N THR A 385 -0.47 3.19 -12.86
CA THR A 385 0.91 3.20 -13.34
C THR A 385 1.90 3.03 -12.18
N PHE A 386 1.67 3.68 -11.05
CA PHE A 386 2.46 3.51 -9.83
C PHE A 386 2.42 2.05 -9.33
N CYS A 387 1.25 1.44 -9.17
CA CYS A 387 1.14 0.04 -8.74
C CYS A 387 1.84 -0.92 -9.71
N TRP A 388 1.68 -0.69 -11.02
CA TRP A 388 2.38 -1.46 -12.05
C TRP A 388 3.90 -1.32 -11.91
N ARG A 389 4.37 -0.10 -11.72
CA ARG A 389 5.78 0.20 -11.57
C ARG A 389 6.40 -0.51 -10.37
N VAL A 390 5.71 -0.48 -9.22
CA VAL A 390 6.14 -1.21 -8.01
C VAL A 390 6.30 -2.71 -8.29
N MET A 391 5.38 -3.34 -9.01
CA MET A 391 5.51 -4.77 -9.36
C MET A 391 6.75 -5.03 -10.24
N VAL A 392 7.02 -4.17 -11.21
CA VAL A 392 8.19 -4.25 -12.10
C VAL A 392 9.50 -4.07 -11.30
N ASP A 393 9.56 -3.05 -10.45
CA ASP A 393 10.73 -2.74 -9.62
C ASP A 393 11.01 -3.87 -8.61
N CYS A 394 9.97 -4.45 -8.00
CA CYS A 394 10.10 -5.65 -7.17
C CYS A 394 10.60 -6.86 -7.96
N ASN A 395 10.09 -7.11 -9.18
CA ASN A 395 10.58 -8.22 -10.01
C ASN A 395 12.05 -8.03 -10.39
N MET A 396 12.45 -6.80 -10.69
CA MET A 396 13.86 -6.48 -10.97
C MET A 396 14.75 -6.77 -9.77
N MET A 397 14.30 -6.43 -8.56
CA MET A 397 15.01 -6.75 -7.33
C MET A 397 15.08 -8.28 -7.11
N ALA A 398 14.00 -9.00 -7.38
CA ALA A 398 13.98 -10.46 -7.30
C ALA A 398 15.04 -11.09 -8.21
N ASP A 399 15.04 -10.67 -9.49
CA ASP A 399 15.99 -11.15 -10.49
C ASP A 399 17.44 -10.84 -10.08
N ALA A 400 17.70 -9.65 -9.53
CA ALA A 400 19.02 -9.25 -9.04
C ALA A 400 19.51 -10.12 -7.87
N LEU A 401 18.59 -10.58 -7.02
CA LEU A 401 18.88 -11.45 -5.88
C LEU A 401 18.87 -12.95 -6.25
N GLY A 402 18.57 -13.30 -7.51
CA GLY A 402 18.41 -14.69 -7.92
C GLY A 402 17.21 -15.40 -7.29
N VAL A 403 16.22 -14.64 -6.81
CA VAL A 403 14.98 -15.18 -6.23
C VAL A 403 13.80 -14.97 -7.18
N ARG A 404 12.74 -15.76 -7.02
CA ARG A 404 11.53 -15.66 -7.86
C ARG A 404 10.34 -15.20 -7.05
N ILE A 405 9.67 -14.15 -7.51
CA ILE A 405 8.33 -13.81 -7.05
C ILE A 405 7.38 -14.76 -7.77
N GLY A 406 6.74 -15.69 -7.05
CA GLY A 406 5.78 -16.64 -7.60
C GLY A 406 4.47 -15.97 -8.04
N TRP A 407 4.53 -15.09 -9.05
CA TRP A 407 3.44 -14.23 -9.49
C TRP A 407 2.18 -14.99 -9.83
N GLU A 408 2.29 -16.12 -10.53
CA GLU A 408 1.16 -16.95 -10.93
C GLU A 408 0.38 -17.42 -9.69
N ARG A 409 1.09 -17.91 -8.66
CA ARG A 409 0.50 -18.34 -7.39
C ARG A 409 -0.14 -17.17 -6.66
N LEU A 410 0.50 -16.00 -6.64
CA LEU A 410 -0.01 -14.80 -5.98
C LEU A 410 -1.30 -14.29 -6.65
N ILE A 411 -1.32 -14.21 -7.98
CA ILE A 411 -2.49 -13.78 -8.76
C ILE A 411 -3.65 -14.75 -8.50
N CYS A 412 -3.42 -16.07 -8.64
CA CYS A 412 -4.45 -17.07 -8.38
C CYS A 412 -4.97 -17.01 -6.93
N ARG A 413 -4.09 -16.82 -5.95
CA ARG A 413 -4.48 -16.64 -4.54
C ARG A 413 -5.39 -15.43 -4.36
N ILE A 414 -5.02 -14.27 -4.91
CA ILE A 414 -5.83 -13.04 -4.84
C ILE A 414 -7.21 -13.26 -5.47
N LEU A 415 -7.26 -13.87 -6.66
CA LEU A 415 -8.53 -14.18 -7.34
C LEU A 415 -9.40 -15.12 -6.50
N GLN A 416 -8.83 -16.17 -5.90
CA GLN A 416 -9.56 -17.12 -5.05
C GLN A 416 -10.09 -16.50 -3.75
N GLU A 417 -9.33 -15.59 -3.14
CA GLU A 417 -9.73 -14.94 -1.89
C GLU A 417 -10.84 -13.89 -2.13
N GLN A 418 -10.72 -13.14 -3.22
CA GLN A 418 -11.53 -11.95 -3.47
C GLN A 418 -12.75 -12.18 -4.35
N ILE A 419 -12.67 -13.09 -5.33
CA ILE A 419 -13.79 -13.44 -6.19
C ILE A 419 -14.57 -14.56 -5.54
N SER A 420 -15.89 -14.43 -5.51
CA SER A 420 -16.75 -15.44 -4.91
C SER A 420 -16.92 -16.65 -5.82
N SER A 421 -17.12 -17.83 -5.24
CA SER A 421 -17.50 -19.04 -5.97
C SER A 421 -18.78 -19.64 -5.41
N LEU A 422 -19.65 -20.12 -6.30
CA LEU A 422 -20.83 -20.88 -5.90
C LEU A 422 -20.45 -22.35 -5.74
N GLY A 423 -20.80 -22.93 -4.59
CA GLY A 423 -20.60 -24.35 -4.31
C GLY A 423 -19.15 -24.74 -3.94
N GLY A 424 -18.34 -23.80 -3.44
CA GLY A 424 -17.01 -24.10 -2.90
C GLY A 424 -15.93 -24.47 -3.92
N ARG A 425 -16.26 -24.42 -5.22
CA ARG A 425 -15.30 -24.66 -6.31
C ARG A 425 -14.19 -23.60 -6.28
N LYS A 426 -12.95 -24.00 -6.59
CA LYS A 426 -11.77 -23.13 -6.61
C LYS A 426 -11.10 -23.17 -7.97
N ILE A 427 -10.43 -22.07 -8.32
CA ILE A 427 -9.57 -21.99 -9.50
C ILE A 427 -8.42 -23.00 -9.32
N ARG A 428 -7.98 -23.68 -10.38
CA ARG A 428 -6.77 -24.50 -10.32
C ARG A 428 -5.55 -23.59 -10.18
N VAL A 429 -4.78 -23.81 -9.12
CA VAL A 429 -3.46 -23.16 -8.98
C VAL A 429 -2.47 -24.02 -9.76
N PRO A 430 -1.64 -23.46 -10.65
CA PRO A 430 -0.60 -24.23 -11.32
C PRO A 430 0.33 -24.86 -10.26
N ASP A 431 0.65 -26.15 -10.42
CA ASP A 431 1.77 -26.76 -9.69
C ASP A 431 3.06 -26.20 -10.26
N ILE A 432 3.59 -25.16 -9.61
CA ILE A 432 4.91 -24.61 -9.94
C ILE A 432 5.89 -25.44 -9.13
N LYS A 433 6.72 -26.22 -9.81
CA LYS A 433 7.91 -26.82 -9.18
C LYS A 433 8.84 -25.68 -8.78
N ASP A 434 9.12 -25.59 -7.49
CA ASP A 434 10.03 -24.61 -6.88
C ASP A 434 11.43 -24.65 -7.53
#